data_AF-U6ZVZ2-F1
#
_entry.id   AF-U6ZVZ2-F1
#
_cell.length_a   1.000
_cell.length_b   1.000
_cell.length_c   1.000
_cell.angle_alpha   90.00
_cell.angle_beta   90.00
_cell.angle_gamma   90.00
#
_symmetry.space_group_name_H-M   'P 1'
#
loop_
_entity.id
_entity.type
_entity.pdbx_description
1 polymer ?
#
loop_
_entity_poly.entity_id
_entity_poly.type
_entity_poly.pdbx_seq_one_letter_code
_entity_poly.pdbx_strand_id
1 'polypeptide(L)'
;MHFLVLWSWLALCALQDLRQRRIANILTLGAVVLAALYLAWAGSTWLGAPPAEGGWALVVALALTLPGYAMGKMGAADVKLMAALGLASDLQHLLGAFIGAGLCSGLWWLFVRLCRLARQALGPPVREEPSRPSKKYPFAPFVLAGMVLTVMVAH
;
A
#
# COMPACT_ATOMS: atom_id res chain seq x y z
N MET A 1 11.62 12.21 -14.39
CA MET A 1 11.25 10.83 -14.02
C MET A 1 12.10 10.39 -12.82
N HIS A 2 11.65 10.63 -11.59
CA HIS A 2 12.43 10.37 -10.36
C HIS A 2 11.96 9.10 -9.64
N PHE A 3 11.99 7.96 -10.35
CA PHE A 3 11.58 6.66 -9.82
C PHE A 3 12.35 6.25 -8.56
N LEU A 4 13.64 6.58 -8.47
CA LEU A 4 14.50 6.19 -7.34
C LEU A 4 14.01 6.74 -6.00
N VAL A 5 13.48 7.98 -5.97
CA VAL A 5 12.96 8.61 -4.75
C VAL A 5 11.70 7.89 -4.29
N LEU A 6 10.80 7.60 -5.23
CA LEU A 6 9.55 6.89 -4.98
C LEU A 6 9.80 5.46 -4.48
N TRP A 7 10.71 4.72 -5.14
CA TRP A 7 11.11 3.36 -4.75
C TRP A 7 11.73 3.32 -3.36
N SER A 8 12.65 4.26 -3.08
CA SER A 8 13.33 4.34 -1.79
C SER A 8 12.32 4.63 -0.67
N TRP A 9 11.39 5.56 -0.90
CA TRP A 9 10.34 5.89 0.06
C TRP A 9 9.36 4.72 0.28
N LEU A 10 8.88 4.06 -0.78
CA LEU A 10 8.01 2.88 -0.68
C LEU A 10 8.70 1.72 0.05
N ALA A 11 9.98 1.47 -0.23
CA ALA A 11 10.77 0.44 0.44
C ALA A 11 10.92 0.72 1.93
N LEU A 12 11.16 1.98 2.31
CA LEU A 12 11.20 2.41 3.72
C LEU A 12 9.84 2.21 4.41
N CYS A 13 8.75 2.60 3.75
CA CYS A 13 7.39 2.38 4.24
C CYS A 13 7.09 0.88 4.43
N ALA A 14 7.42 0.05 3.44
CA ALA A 14 7.23 -1.40 3.50
C ALA A 14 8.07 -2.05 4.61
N LEU A 15 9.34 -1.64 4.76
CA LEU A 15 10.23 -2.18 5.78
C LEU A 15 9.78 -1.77 7.20
N GLN A 16 9.29 -0.55 7.38
CA GLN A 16 8.70 -0.10 8.64
C GLN A 16 7.41 -0.84 8.97
N ASP A 17 6.53 -1.03 7.99
CA ASP A 17 5.30 -1.79 8.18
C ASP A 17 5.58 -3.26 8.53
N LEU A 18 6.60 -3.86 7.90
CA LEU A 18 7.05 -5.22 8.22
C LEU A 18 7.64 -5.34 9.62
N ARG A 19 8.50 -4.39 10.02
CA ARG A 19 9.22 -4.44 11.31
C ARG A 19 8.37 -4.02 12.50
N GLN A 20 7.56 -2.98 12.36
CA GLN A 20 6.85 -2.36 13.48
C GLN A 20 5.33 -2.60 13.44
N ARG A 21 4.79 -3.19 12.36
CA ARG A 21 3.34 -3.32 12.10
C ARG A 21 2.58 -2.00 12.28
N ARG A 22 3.30 -0.89 12.11
CA ARG A 22 2.86 0.49 12.25
C ARG A 22 3.70 1.31 11.31
N ILE A 23 3.05 1.85 10.29
CA ILE A 23 3.63 2.90 9.48
C ILE A 23 3.63 4.19 10.30
N ALA A 24 4.79 4.84 10.43
CA ALA A 24 4.88 6.10 11.13
C ALA A 24 4.05 7.15 10.38
N ASN A 25 3.05 7.72 11.06
CA ASN A 25 2.19 8.77 10.48
C ASN A 25 3.02 9.96 9.95
N ILE A 26 4.17 10.24 10.56
CA ILE A 26 5.09 11.32 10.14
C ILE A 26 5.66 11.01 8.74
N LEU A 27 5.99 9.76 8.44
CA LEU A 27 6.58 9.38 7.16
C LEU A 27 5.57 9.49 6.01
N THR A 28 4.32 9.09 6.25
CA THR A 28 3.25 9.17 5.25
C THR A 28 2.76 10.59 5.07
N LEU A 29 2.58 11.35 6.15
CA LEU A 29 2.13 12.74 6.08
C LEU A 29 3.24 13.64 5.51
N GLY A 30 4.51 13.40 5.89
CA GLY A 30 5.66 14.05 5.29
C GLY A 30 5.76 13.79 3.79
N ALA A 31 5.47 12.57 3.33
CA ALA A 31 5.45 12.27 1.90
C ALA A 31 4.29 12.91 1.14
N VAL A 32 3.09 12.96 1.73
CA VAL A 32 1.96 13.72 1.14
C VAL A 32 2.34 15.19 0.98
N VAL A 33 2.91 15.80 2.02
CA VAL A 33 3.31 17.22 2.00
C VAL A 33 4.45 17.45 1.00
N LEU A 34 5.46 16.60 0.97
CA LEU A 34 6.57 16.69 0.01
C LEU A 34 6.10 16.51 -1.43
N ALA A 35 5.21 15.56 -1.70
CA ALA A 35 4.64 15.36 -3.03
C ALA A 35 3.78 16.55 -3.45
N ALA A 36 2.97 17.10 -2.54
CA ALA A 36 2.16 18.30 -2.81
C ALA A 36 3.02 19.56 -3.04
N LEU A 37 4.06 19.77 -2.23
CA LEU A 37 5.00 20.89 -2.40
C LEU A 37 5.77 20.76 -3.71
N TYR A 38 6.22 19.55 -4.06
CA TYR A 38 6.88 19.29 -5.33
C TYR A 38 5.93 19.55 -6.50
N LEU A 39 4.68 19.09 -6.43
CA LEU A 39 3.68 19.34 -7.47
C LEU A 39 3.42 20.84 -7.65
N ALA A 40 3.31 21.58 -6.55
CA ALA A 40 3.12 23.03 -6.55
C ALA A 40 4.34 23.80 -7.09
N TRP A 41 5.56 23.30 -6.87
CA TRP A 41 6.79 23.98 -7.29
C TRP A 41 7.25 23.58 -8.70
N ALA A 42 7.29 22.29 -9.00
CA ALA A 42 7.78 21.75 -10.27
C ALA A 42 6.68 21.68 -11.34
N GLY A 43 5.41 21.85 -10.98
CA GLY A 43 4.27 21.77 -11.90
C GLY A 43 4.07 20.38 -12.51
N SER A 44 4.66 19.34 -11.95
CA SER A 44 4.59 17.95 -12.40
C SER A 44 4.77 16.97 -11.23
N THR A 45 4.28 15.73 -11.36
CA THR A 45 4.49 14.69 -10.34
C THR A 45 5.92 14.14 -10.39
N TRP A 46 6.33 13.28 -9.44
CA TRP A 46 7.67 12.66 -9.48
C TRP A 46 7.86 11.73 -10.68
N LEU A 47 6.77 11.13 -11.16
CA LEU A 47 6.73 10.40 -12.43
C LEU A 47 6.49 11.31 -13.65
N GLY A 48 6.47 12.63 -13.50
CA GLY A 48 6.36 13.56 -14.63
C GLY A 48 4.94 13.71 -15.19
N ALA A 49 3.92 13.29 -14.45
CA ALA A 49 2.52 13.52 -14.83
C ALA A 49 2.15 15.00 -14.72
N PRO A 50 1.20 15.49 -15.54
CA PRO A 50 0.59 16.79 -15.34
C PRO A 50 -0.09 16.88 -13.96
N PRO A 51 -0.15 18.10 -13.38
CA PRO A 51 -0.62 18.29 -12.01
C PRO A 51 -2.10 17.98 -11.82
N ALA A 52 -2.90 18.11 -12.89
CA ALA A 52 -4.28 17.68 -12.91
C ALA A 52 -4.41 16.16 -12.66
N GLU A 53 -3.54 15.35 -13.26
CA GLU A 53 -3.56 13.89 -13.07
C GLU A 53 -3.12 13.48 -11.67
N GLY A 54 -2.08 14.13 -11.12
CA GLY A 54 -1.68 13.92 -9.71
C GLY A 54 -2.79 14.29 -8.71
N GLY A 55 -3.54 15.36 -9.00
CA GLY A 55 -4.72 15.76 -8.22
C GLY A 55 -5.87 14.74 -8.32
N TRP A 56 -6.17 14.26 -9.53
CA TRP A 56 -7.18 13.21 -9.73
C TRP A 56 -6.78 11.89 -9.06
N ALA A 57 -5.51 11.50 -9.15
CA ALA A 57 -4.98 10.33 -8.48
C ALA A 57 -5.13 10.43 -6.95
N LEU A 58 -4.91 11.61 -6.35
CA LEU A 58 -5.17 11.83 -4.93
C LEU A 58 -6.65 11.61 -4.57
N VAL A 59 -7.56 12.20 -5.35
CA VAL A 59 -9.01 12.07 -5.11
C VAL A 59 -9.45 10.60 -5.23
N VAL A 60 -8.97 9.89 -6.26
CA VAL A 60 -9.27 8.47 -6.45
C VAL A 60 -8.67 7.63 -5.33
N ALA A 61 -7.43 7.92 -4.90
CA ALA A 61 -6.81 7.23 -3.78
C ALA A 61 -7.66 7.35 -2.50
N LEU A 62 -8.13 8.55 -2.19
CA LEU A 62 -9.01 8.78 -1.04
C LEU A 62 -10.36 8.08 -1.22
N ALA A 63 -10.99 8.21 -2.39
CA ALA A 63 -12.28 7.59 -2.68
C ALA A 63 -12.24 6.05 -2.55
N LEU A 64 -11.14 5.41 -2.92
CA LEU A 64 -10.95 3.96 -2.81
C LEU A 64 -10.59 3.52 -1.38
N THR A 65 -9.79 4.31 -0.66
CA THR A 65 -9.26 3.91 0.66
C THR A 65 -10.13 4.32 1.84
N LEU A 66 -10.90 5.41 1.73
CA LEU A 66 -11.86 5.86 2.74
C LEU A 66 -12.92 4.81 3.10
N PRO A 67 -13.61 4.15 2.14
CA PRO A 67 -14.57 3.10 2.48
C PRO A 67 -13.87 1.90 3.13
N GLY A 68 -12.65 1.56 2.71
CA GLY A 68 -11.83 0.53 3.35
C GLY A 68 -11.44 0.87 4.79
N TYR A 69 -11.17 2.15 5.06
CA TYR A 69 -10.91 2.67 6.40
C TYR A 69 -12.16 2.65 7.28
N ALA A 70 -13.31 3.09 6.75
CA ALA A 70 -14.59 3.09 7.45
C ALA A 70 -15.06 1.67 7.82
N MET A 71 -14.80 0.68 6.96
CA MET A 71 -15.05 -0.74 7.25
C MET A 71 -14.04 -1.35 8.23
N GLY A 72 -13.06 -0.60 8.72
CA GLY A 72 -12.02 -1.06 9.64
C GLY A 72 -11.02 -2.05 9.03
N LYS A 73 -10.98 -2.16 7.69
CA LYS A 73 -10.08 -3.05 6.95
C LYS A 73 -8.73 -2.40 6.64
N MET A 74 -8.69 -1.07 6.51
CA MET A 74 -7.48 -0.28 6.27
C MET A 74 -7.20 0.65 7.45
N GLY A 75 -5.92 0.86 7.76
CA GLY A 75 -5.49 1.84 8.74
C GLY A 75 -5.41 3.26 8.16
N ALA A 76 -5.45 4.28 9.03
CA ALA A 76 -5.28 5.67 8.61
C ALA A 76 -3.93 5.93 7.91
N ALA A 77 -2.92 5.10 8.19
CA ALA A 77 -1.64 5.19 7.51
C ALA A 77 -1.66 4.64 6.08
N ASP A 78 -2.51 3.64 5.79
CA ASP A 78 -2.66 3.04 4.46
C ASP A 78 -3.33 4.02 3.49
N VAL A 79 -4.35 4.74 3.98
CA VAL A 79 -5.01 5.84 3.27
C VAL A 79 -4.00 6.91 2.87
N LYS A 80 -3.15 7.34 3.82
CA LYS A 80 -2.12 8.36 3.57
C LYS A 80 -1.02 7.87 2.63
N LEU A 81 -0.64 6.60 2.72
CA LEU A 81 0.31 5.99 1.81
C LEU A 81 -0.21 6.03 0.36
N MET A 82 -1.48 5.66 0.15
CA MET A 82 -2.14 5.73 -1.16
C MET A 82 -2.31 7.17 -1.65
N ALA A 83 -2.65 8.10 -0.76
CA ALA A 83 -2.72 9.52 -1.09
C ALA A 83 -1.37 10.07 -1.56
N ALA A 84 -0.29 9.77 -0.85
CA ALA A 84 1.07 10.17 -1.24
C ALA A 84 1.51 9.49 -2.54
N LEU A 85 1.18 8.20 -2.73
CA LEU A 85 1.47 7.49 -3.97
C LEU A 85 0.75 8.15 -5.16
N GLY A 86 -0.53 8.49 -5.01
CA GLY A 86 -1.31 9.17 -6.06
C GLY A 86 -0.70 10.52 -6.45
N LEU A 87 -0.34 11.36 -5.48
CA LEU A 87 0.31 12.65 -5.74
C LEU A 87 1.70 12.53 -6.38
N ALA A 88 2.46 11.52 -6.00
CA ALA A 88 3.82 11.33 -6.50
C ALA A 88 3.87 10.64 -7.87
N SER A 89 2.83 9.87 -8.22
CA SER A 89 2.79 9.06 -9.43
C SER A 89 1.75 9.56 -10.42
N ASP A 90 0.74 8.72 -10.68
CA ASP A 90 -0.29 8.87 -11.68
C ASP A 90 -1.45 7.93 -11.37
N LEU A 91 -2.59 8.15 -12.02
CA LEU A 91 -3.77 7.33 -11.81
C LEU A 91 -3.53 5.85 -12.17
N GLN A 92 -2.81 5.58 -13.26
CA GLN A 92 -2.50 4.20 -13.69
C GLN A 92 -1.65 3.44 -12.66
N HIS A 93 -0.58 4.08 -12.18
CA HIS A 93 0.34 3.49 -11.21
C HIS A 93 -0.32 3.29 -9.84
N LEU A 94 -1.15 4.24 -9.41
CA LEU A 94 -1.96 4.13 -8.20
C LEU A 94 -2.93 2.94 -8.27
N LEU A 95 -3.71 2.84 -9.37
CA LEU A 95 -4.69 1.77 -9.53
C LEU A 95 -4.02 0.41 -9.61
N GLY A 96 -2.91 0.30 -10.35
CA GLY A 96 -2.13 -0.94 -10.43
C GLY A 96 -1.56 -1.36 -9.07
N ALA A 97 -1.00 -0.42 -8.30
CA ALA A 97 -0.53 -0.69 -6.95
C ALA A 97 -1.66 -1.11 -5.99
N PHE A 98 -2.83 -0.46 -6.08
CA PHE A 98 -4.00 -0.78 -5.25
C PHE A 98 -4.58 -2.17 -5.59
N ILE A 99 -4.75 -2.47 -6.88
CA ILE A 99 -5.25 -3.77 -7.35
C ILE A 99 -4.26 -4.88 -6.99
N GLY A 100 -2.97 -4.66 -7.22
CA GLY A 100 -1.91 -5.59 -6.85
C GLY A 100 -1.86 -5.85 -5.34
N ALA A 101 -2.01 -4.81 -4.52
CA ALA A 101 -2.10 -4.96 -3.07
C ALA A 101 -3.33 -5.78 -2.65
N GLY A 102 -4.48 -5.52 -3.26
CA GLY A 102 -5.71 -6.28 -3.03
C GLY A 102 -5.58 -7.76 -3.40
N LEU A 103 -4.99 -8.05 -4.57
CA LEU A 103 -4.73 -9.42 -5.04
C LEU A 103 -3.76 -10.16 -4.12
N CYS A 104 -2.62 -9.56 -3.79
CA CYS A 104 -1.62 -10.20 -2.94
C CYS A 104 -2.17 -10.45 -1.52
N SER A 105 -2.91 -9.50 -0.94
CA SER A 105 -3.53 -9.67 0.38
C SER A 105 -4.63 -10.73 0.37
N GLY A 106 -5.44 -10.79 -0.70
CA GLY A 106 -6.45 -11.83 -0.90
C GLY A 106 -5.84 -13.23 -1.06
N LEU A 107 -4.79 -13.37 -1.88
CA LEU A 107 -4.05 -14.61 -2.08
C LEU A 107 -3.39 -15.09 -0.78
N TRP A 108 -2.78 -14.17 -0.02
CA TRP A 108 -2.20 -14.50 1.28
C TRP A 108 -3.24 -15.01 2.27
N TRP A 109 -4.41 -14.36 2.33
CA TRP A 109 -5.51 -14.80 3.19
C TRP A 109 -6.03 -16.18 2.80
N LEU A 110 -6.20 -16.43 1.50
CA LEU A 110 -6.61 -17.71 0.96
C LEU A 110 -5.58 -18.81 1.27
N PHE A 111 -4.29 -18.52 1.10
CA PHE A 111 -3.19 -19.43 1.40
C PHE A 111 -3.16 -19.83 2.88
N VAL A 112 -3.23 -18.85 3.79
CA VAL A 112 -3.30 -19.11 5.23
C VAL A 112 -4.52 -19.96 5.58
N ARG A 113 -5.67 -19.71 4.94
CA ARG A 113 -6.90 -20.48 5.17
C ARG A 113 -6.78 -21.92 4.65
N LEU A 114 -6.23 -22.12 3.46
CA LEU A 114 -5.94 -23.44 2.88
C LEU A 114 -4.96 -24.22 3.74
N CYS A 115 -3.87 -23.60 4.21
CA CYS A 115 -2.92 -24.24 5.11
C CYS A 115 -3.56 -24.62 6.45
N ARG A 116 -4.45 -23.80 7.00
CA ARG A 116 -5.20 -24.15 8.22
C ARG A 116 -6.12 -25.34 7.99
N LEU A 117 -6.85 -25.37 6.88
CA LEU A 117 -7.72 -26.49 6.51
C LEU A 117 -6.91 -27.77 6.27
N ALA A 118 -5.76 -27.68 5.59
CA ALA A 118 -4.87 -28.81 5.37
C ALA A 118 -4.27 -29.34 6.69
N ARG A 119 -3.87 -28.46 7.62
CA ARG A 119 -3.40 -28.85 8.96
C ARG A 119 -4.50 -29.51 9.79
N GLN A 120 -5.74 -29.01 9.69
CA GLN A 120 -6.90 -29.63 10.35
C GLN A 120 -7.24 -31.01 9.75
N ALA A 121 -6.95 -31.22 8.46
CA ALA A 121 -7.17 -32.50 7.78
C ALA A 121 -6.06 -33.55 8.03
N LEU A 122 -4.83 -33.14 8.39
CA LEU A 122 -3.66 -34.03 8.48
C LEU A 122 -3.09 -34.28 9.89
N GLY A 123 -3.57 -33.66 10.98
CA GLY A 123 -2.92 -33.80 12.30
C GLY A 123 -3.88 -33.91 13.49
N PRO A 124 -3.51 -34.65 14.56
CA PRO A 124 -4.26 -34.68 15.82
C PRO A 124 -4.37 -33.27 16.43
N PRO A 125 -5.35 -33.01 17.32
CA PRO A 125 -5.69 -31.67 17.78
C PRO A 125 -4.57 -31.08 18.64
N VAL A 126 -3.57 -30.47 18.00
CA VAL A 126 -2.60 -29.63 18.69
C VAL A 126 -3.33 -28.35 19.03
N ARG A 127 -3.60 -28.18 20.33
CA ARG A 127 -4.12 -26.96 20.93
C ARG A 127 -3.06 -25.86 20.75
N GLU A 128 -3.07 -25.21 19.59
CA GLU A 128 -2.34 -23.97 19.40
C GLU A 128 -2.86 -22.97 20.44
N GLU A 129 -2.00 -22.59 21.40
CA GLU A 129 -2.27 -21.41 22.20
C GLU A 129 -2.62 -20.26 21.25
N PRO A 130 -3.64 -19.45 21.56
CA PRO A 130 -3.97 -18.29 20.76
C PRO A 130 -2.88 -17.25 21.01
N SER A 131 -1.73 -17.45 20.36
CA SER A 131 -0.75 -16.41 20.08
C SER A 131 -1.50 -15.42 19.21
N ARG A 132 -2.18 -14.48 19.87
CA ARG A 132 -3.02 -13.44 19.27
C ARG A 132 -2.21 -12.86 18.11
N PRO A 133 -2.52 -13.17 16.84
CA PRO A 133 -1.78 -12.57 15.76
C PRO A 133 -2.02 -11.07 15.89
N SER A 134 -0.95 -10.31 16.12
CA SER A 134 -1.03 -8.86 16.22
C SER A 134 -1.84 -8.36 15.03
N LYS A 135 -3.01 -7.78 15.35
CA LYS A 135 -4.23 -7.62 14.54
C LYS A 135 -4.07 -6.75 13.27
N LYS A 136 -2.85 -6.37 12.91
CA LYS A 136 -2.57 -5.49 11.76
C LYS A 136 -1.91 -6.28 10.64
N TYR A 137 -2.63 -6.40 9.53
CA TYR A 137 -2.11 -6.85 8.24
C TYR A 137 -1.14 -5.80 7.70
N PRO A 138 0.08 -6.16 7.30
CA PRO A 138 1.03 -5.20 6.72
C PRO A 138 0.64 -4.91 5.28
N PHE A 139 -0.04 -3.79 5.04
CA PHE A 139 -0.56 -3.39 3.73
C PHE A 139 0.54 -2.83 2.80
N ALA A 140 1.53 -2.11 3.36
CA ALA A 140 2.59 -1.47 2.58
C ALA A 140 3.48 -2.42 1.74
N PRO A 141 3.89 -3.62 2.21
CA PRO A 141 4.64 -4.55 1.36
C PRO A 141 3.82 -5.08 0.18
N PHE A 142 2.50 -5.23 0.33
CA PHE A 142 1.64 -5.64 -0.78
C PHE A 142 1.46 -4.52 -1.80
N VAL A 143 1.38 -3.27 -1.35
CA VAL A 143 1.41 -2.10 -2.23
C VAL A 143 2.71 -2.04 -3.02
N LEU A 144 3.85 -2.27 -2.39
CA LEU A 144 5.15 -2.30 -3.07
C LEU A 144 5.18 -3.39 -4.15
N ALA A 145 4.71 -4.61 -3.84
CA ALA A 145 4.62 -5.69 -4.81
C ALA A 145 3.72 -5.34 -6.00
N GLY A 146 2.55 -4.74 -5.73
CA GLY A 146 1.64 -4.25 -6.77
C GLY A 146 2.27 -3.18 -7.65
N MET A 147 3.03 -2.25 -7.04
CA MET A 147 3.75 -1.21 -7.77
C MET A 147 4.85 -1.81 -8.67
N VAL A 148 5.61 -2.80 -8.19
CA VAL A 148 6.64 -3.50 -9.01
C VAL A 148 5.98 -4.15 -10.22
N LEU A 149 4.89 -4.87 -10.00
CA LEU A 149 4.17 -5.55 -11.08
C LEU A 149 3.62 -4.54 -12.10
N THR A 150 3.09 -3.42 -11.63
CA THR A 150 2.52 -2.39 -12.51
C THR A 150 3.59 -1.75 -13.39
N VAL A 151 4.76 -1.44 -12.82
CA VAL A 151 5.89 -0.90 -13.59
C VAL A 151 6.41 -1.94 -14.59
N MET A 152 6.48 -3.23 -14.22
CA MET A 152 6.88 -4.29 -15.16
C MET A 152 5.89 -4.51 -16.32
N VAL A 153 4.62 -4.15 -16.16
CA VAL A 153 3.61 -4.30 -17.21
C VAL A 153 3.50 -3.01 -18.06
N ALA A 154 3.78 -1.85 -17.47
CA ALA A 154 3.66 -0.55 -18.13
C ALA A 154 4.92 -0.10 -18.90
N HIS A 155 6.07 -0.77 -18.68
CA HIS A 155 7.36 -0.52 -19.36
C HIS A 155 7.90 -1.80 -19.98
#